data_AF-A0A349Y3D8-F1
#
_entry.id   AF-A0A349Y3D8-F1
#
_cell.length_a   1.000
_cell.length_b   1.000
_cell.length_c   1.000
_cell.angle_alpha   90.00
_cell.angle_beta   90.00
_cell.angle_gamma   90.00
#
_symmetry.space_group_name_H-M   'P 1'
#
loop_
_entity.id
_entity.type
_entity.pdbx_description
1 polymer ?
#
loop_
_entity_poly.entity_id
_entity_poly.type
_entity_poly.pdbx_seq_one_letter_code
_entity_poly.pdbx_strand_id
1 'polypeptide(L)'
;MRLPLTGCLLLGLTLAGTGTAAADGQTKAPALSSRQCGVSTPYNLLVDSGGIWLRNREQLPAEIFFHDGELNIDRQPIPVSDADAQRLRQLEWGTRQLVPAVAGVAGEATDIAFDALGATVEIMTGSGRKAREVEGLRRDAHEYVGRTLGRGIWEQDLFGEQFEARIEQAA
;
A
#
# COMPACT_ATOMS: atom_id res chain seq x y z
N MET A 1 -57.49 -2.62 -44.92
CA MET A 1 -56.69 -1.76 -45.83
C MET A 1 -55.29 -2.39 -45.93
N ARG A 2 -54.98 -3.27 -46.90
CA ARG A 2 -54.48 -3.01 -48.27
C ARG A 2 -53.18 -2.16 -48.33
N LEU A 3 -52.01 -2.85 -48.25
CA LEU A 3 -50.80 -2.91 -49.15
C LEU A 3 -50.29 -1.61 -49.88
N PRO A 4 -49.07 -1.57 -50.51
CA PRO A 4 -47.67 -1.94 -50.14
C PRO A 4 -46.58 -1.01 -50.81
N LEU A 5 -45.32 -1.50 -50.96
CA LEU A 5 -44.17 -1.03 -51.80
C LEU A 5 -43.30 0.08 -51.17
N THR A 6 -41.96 0.11 -51.18
CA THR A 6 -40.90 -0.29 -52.16
C THR A 6 -39.58 -0.19 -51.37
N GLY A 7 -38.58 -1.09 -51.36
CA GLY A 7 -37.82 -1.65 -52.46
C GLY A 7 -36.59 -0.77 -52.79
N CYS A 8 -35.41 -1.06 -52.22
CA CYS A 8 -34.11 -0.79 -52.84
C CYS A 8 -33.00 -1.65 -52.22
N LEU A 9 -32.62 -2.67 -53.00
CA LEU A 9 -31.40 -3.47 -52.93
C LEU A 9 -30.23 -2.65 -53.51
N LEU A 10 -28.99 -2.83 -53.02
CA LEU A 10 -27.69 -2.82 -53.74
C LEU A 10 -26.56 -2.70 -52.69
N LEU A 11 -25.80 -3.77 -52.40
CA LEU A 11 -24.55 -4.23 -53.02
C LEU A 11 -23.29 -3.38 -52.73
N GLY A 12 -22.38 -3.95 -51.92
CA GLY A 12 -20.94 -4.02 -52.18
C GLY A 12 -20.03 -2.86 -51.75
N LEU A 13 -19.09 -3.13 -50.84
CA LEU A 13 -17.65 -3.11 -51.16
C LEU A 13 -16.81 -3.69 -50.00
N THR A 14 -16.12 -4.79 -50.27
CA THR A 14 -15.07 -5.37 -49.44
C THR A 14 -13.76 -4.59 -49.64
N LEU A 15 -13.23 -3.97 -48.59
CA LEU A 15 -11.83 -3.55 -48.53
C LEU A 15 -11.10 -4.40 -47.49
N ALA A 16 -10.27 -5.31 -48.01
CA ALA A 16 -9.24 -5.99 -47.27
C ALA A 16 -8.17 -4.98 -46.84
N GLY A 17 -8.23 -4.55 -45.57
CA GLY A 17 -7.12 -3.89 -44.89
C GLY A 17 -6.26 -4.95 -44.20
N THR A 18 -5.07 -5.21 -44.73
CA THR A 18 -4.01 -5.92 -44.00
C THR A 18 -3.56 -5.06 -42.83
N GLY A 19 -4.27 -5.17 -41.70
CA GLY A 19 -3.89 -4.59 -40.43
C GLY A 19 -2.74 -5.39 -39.82
N THR A 20 -1.60 -4.72 -39.66
CA THR A 20 -0.49 -5.16 -38.81
C THR A 20 -1.02 -5.57 -37.44
N ALA A 21 -0.77 -6.82 -37.05
CA ALA A 21 -1.00 -7.31 -35.70
C ALA A 21 -0.04 -6.60 -34.74
N ALA A 22 -0.48 -5.48 -34.18
CA ALA A 22 0.05 -5.00 -32.92
C ALA A 22 -0.43 -5.99 -31.85
N ALA A 23 0.51 -6.71 -31.24
CA ALA A 23 0.24 -7.50 -30.05
C ALA A 23 -0.21 -6.51 -28.96
N ASP A 24 -1.52 -6.45 -28.77
CA ASP A 24 -2.19 -5.64 -27.75
C ASP A 24 -1.89 -6.29 -26.39
N GLY A 25 -0.75 -5.93 -25.82
CA GLY A 25 -0.39 -6.25 -24.45
C GLY A 25 -1.33 -5.49 -23.52
N GLN A 26 -2.53 -6.03 -23.32
CA GLN A 26 -3.49 -5.53 -22.35
C GLN A 26 -2.92 -5.74 -20.94
N THR A 27 -2.06 -4.82 -20.51
CA THR A 27 -1.84 -4.56 -19.09
C THR A 27 -3.19 -4.15 -18.52
N LYS A 28 -3.88 -5.08 -17.85
CA LYS A 28 -5.05 -4.76 -17.03
C LYS A 28 -4.64 -3.64 -16.07
N ALA A 29 -5.11 -2.42 -16.32
CA ALA A 29 -4.98 -1.34 -15.37
C ALA A 29 -5.61 -1.79 -14.04
N PRO A 30 -4.98 -1.52 -12.89
CA PRO A 30 -5.55 -1.87 -11.60
C PRO A 30 -6.92 -1.20 -11.46
N ALA A 31 -7.95 -1.97 -11.12
CA ALA A 31 -9.29 -1.46 -10.92
C ALA A 31 -9.35 -0.69 -9.60
N LEU A 32 -9.23 0.63 -9.66
CA LEU A 32 -9.31 1.51 -8.49
C LEU A 32 -10.76 1.97 -8.28
N SER A 33 -11.36 1.61 -7.14
CA SER A 33 -12.70 2.03 -6.72
C SER A 33 -12.61 3.17 -5.72
N SER A 34 -13.38 4.25 -5.90
CA SER A 34 -13.43 5.39 -4.95
C SER A 34 -14.00 5.04 -3.57
N ARG A 35 -14.55 3.83 -3.39
CA ARG A 35 -14.98 3.28 -2.09
C ARG A 35 -13.89 2.42 -1.42
N GLN A 36 -12.79 2.19 -2.12
CA GLN A 36 -11.63 1.41 -1.70
C GLN A 36 -10.39 2.23 -2.01
N CYS A 37 -10.26 3.40 -1.38
CA CYS A 37 -9.05 4.24 -1.47
C CYS A 37 -7.90 3.65 -0.65
N GLY A 38 -7.71 2.33 -0.74
CA GLY A 38 -6.61 1.61 -0.13
C GLY A 38 -5.87 0.85 -1.22
N VAL A 39 -4.58 1.10 -1.34
CA VAL A 39 -3.69 0.21 -2.08
C VAL A 39 -3.29 -0.90 -1.12
N SER A 40 -3.79 -2.11 -1.35
CA SER A 40 -3.36 -3.29 -0.60
C SER A 40 -2.31 -4.05 -1.41
N THR A 41 -1.27 -4.50 -0.73
CA THR A 41 -0.20 -5.32 -1.30
C THR A 41 0.02 -6.51 -0.38
N PRO A 42 0.28 -7.72 -0.91
CA PRO A 42 0.68 -8.86 -0.09
C PRO A 42 2.14 -8.74 0.40
N TYR A 43 2.89 -7.71 -0.01
CA TYR A 43 4.30 -7.56 0.33
C TYR A 43 4.49 -6.68 1.57
N ASN A 44 5.51 -7.00 2.37
CA ASN A 44 6.06 -6.08 3.34
C ASN A 44 6.88 -5.00 2.60
N LEU A 45 6.77 -3.75 3.05
CA LEU A 45 7.46 -2.62 2.44
C LEU A 45 8.64 -2.19 3.31
N LEU A 46 9.79 -1.98 2.69
CA LEU A 46 10.94 -1.29 3.29
C LEU A 46 11.31 -0.08 2.42
N VAL A 47 11.36 1.09 3.06
CA VAL A 47 11.68 2.37 2.44
C VAL A 47 12.92 2.94 3.13
N ASP A 48 14.04 3.04 2.42
CA ASP A 48 15.26 3.65 2.95
C ASP A 48 16.00 4.50 1.90
N SER A 49 17.22 4.96 2.23
CA SER A 49 18.02 5.75 1.30
C SER A 49 18.40 5.01 0.02
N GLY A 50 18.51 3.69 0.07
CA GLY A 50 18.89 2.81 -1.04
C GLY A 50 17.74 2.38 -1.94
N GLY A 51 16.48 2.73 -1.62
CA GLY A 51 15.33 2.52 -2.51
C GLY A 51 14.11 1.96 -1.80
N ILE A 52 13.21 1.36 -2.60
CA ILE A 52 11.99 0.72 -2.12
C ILE A 52 12.08 -0.78 -2.34
N TRP A 53 11.86 -1.55 -1.28
CA TRP A 53 11.76 -3.01 -1.34
C TRP A 53 10.36 -3.47 -0.98
N LEU A 54 9.81 -4.35 -1.80
CA LEU A 54 8.63 -5.14 -1.53
C LEU A 54 9.10 -6.59 -1.35
N ARG A 55 8.91 -7.16 -0.17
CA ARG A 55 9.36 -8.52 0.15
C ARG A 55 8.23 -9.37 0.72
N ASN A 56 8.05 -10.55 0.14
CA ASN A 56 7.25 -11.62 0.72
C ASN A 56 7.73 -12.97 0.18
N ARG A 57 8.29 -13.81 1.05
CA ARG A 57 8.87 -15.11 0.68
C ARG A 57 7.84 -16.15 0.22
N GLU A 58 6.56 -15.92 0.50
CA GLU A 58 5.45 -16.79 0.11
C GLU A 58 4.84 -16.39 -1.23
N GLN A 59 5.25 -15.24 -1.79
CA GLN A 59 4.80 -14.75 -3.09
C GLN A 59 5.82 -15.07 -4.19
N LEU A 60 5.33 -15.07 -5.43
CA LEU A 60 6.15 -15.07 -6.64
C LEU A 60 5.79 -13.83 -7.46
N PRO A 61 6.70 -12.86 -7.65
CA PRO A 61 8.09 -12.85 -7.16
C PRO A 61 8.19 -12.73 -5.64
N ALA A 62 9.33 -13.14 -5.08
CA ALA A 62 9.55 -13.03 -3.62
C ALA A 62 10.02 -11.62 -3.23
N GLU A 63 10.66 -10.93 -4.16
CA GLU A 63 11.26 -9.62 -3.96
C GLU A 63 11.10 -8.73 -5.20
N ILE A 64 10.62 -7.50 -4.98
CA ILE A 64 10.60 -6.44 -5.98
C ILE A 64 11.33 -5.25 -5.38
N PHE A 65 12.37 -4.78 -6.06
CA PHE A 65 13.18 -3.65 -5.64
C PHE A 65 13.21 -2.60 -6.74
N PHE A 66 13.03 -1.33 -6.38
CA PHE A 66 13.23 -0.24 -7.32
C PHE A 66 13.91 0.95 -6.66
N HIS A 67 14.77 1.59 -7.44
CA HIS A 67 15.56 2.74 -7.03
C HIS A 67 16.01 3.53 -8.27
N ASP A 68 15.86 4.85 -8.23
CA ASP A 68 16.30 5.79 -9.28
C ASP A 68 15.85 5.43 -10.71
N GLY A 69 14.69 4.79 -10.82
CA GLY A 69 14.12 4.36 -12.10
C GLY A 69 14.56 2.98 -12.57
N GLU A 70 15.43 2.30 -11.83
CA GLU A 70 15.78 0.90 -12.05
C GLU A 70 14.79 -0.02 -11.34
N LEU A 71 14.51 -1.19 -11.95
CA LEU A 71 13.65 -2.23 -11.40
C LEU A 71 14.41 -3.55 -11.35
N ASN A 72 14.35 -4.22 -10.19
CA ASN A 72 14.88 -5.56 -9.99
C ASN A 72 13.76 -6.45 -9.45
N ILE A 73 13.61 -7.63 -10.02
CA ILE A 73 12.68 -8.66 -9.56
C ILE A 73 13.50 -9.89 -9.19
N ASP A 74 13.39 -10.37 -7.95
CA ASP A 74 14.17 -11.48 -7.41
C ASP A 74 15.68 -11.34 -7.68
N ARG A 75 16.19 -10.11 -7.51
CA ARG A 75 17.59 -9.70 -7.76
C ARG A 75 18.04 -9.76 -9.23
N GLN A 76 17.11 -9.91 -10.16
CA GLN A 76 17.38 -9.79 -11.59
C GLN A 76 16.98 -8.41 -12.10
N PRO A 77 17.88 -7.67 -12.78
CA PRO A 77 17.53 -6.38 -13.36
C PRO A 77 16.53 -6.59 -14.51
N ILE A 78 15.45 -5.81 -14.47
CA ILE A 78 14.40 -5.82 -15.48
C ILE A 78 14.55 -4.56 -16.32
N PRO A 79 14.80 -4.68 -17.64
CA PRO A 79 14.81 -3.53 -18.53
C PRO A 79 13.45 -2.83 -18.50
N VAL A 80 13.47 -1.52 -18.27
CA VAL A 80 12.28 -0.67 -18.28
C VAL A 80 12.45 0.44 -19.32
N SER A 81 11.35 0.96 -19.84
CA SER A 81 11.38 2.11 -20.73
C SER A 81 11.76 3.39 -19.98
N ASP A 82 12.20 4.43 -20.70
CA ASP A 82 12.50 5.74 -20.08
C ASP A 82 11.27 6.34 -19.36
N ALA A 83 10.08 6.13 -19.91
CA ALA A 83 8.83 6.57 -19.31
C ALA A 83 8.55 5.82 -18.00
N ASP A 84 8.84 4.52 -17.95
CA ASP A 84 8.65 3.70 -16.74
C ASP A 84 9.70 4.02 -15.68
N ALA A 85 10.95 4.25 -16.07
CA ALA A 85 11.99 4.72 -15.17
C ALA A 85 11.58 6.05 -14.51
N GLN A 86 10.97 6.97 -15.26
CA GLN A 86 10.43 8.21 -14.69
C GLN A 86 9.28 7.94 -13.69
N ARG A 87 8.36 7.02 -14.02
CA ARG A 87 7.27 6.63 -13.10
C ARG A 87 7.79 5.99 -11.82
N LEU A 88 8.81 5.13 -11.91
CA LEU A 88 9.45 4.50 -10.76
C LEU A 88 10.12 5.53 -9.84
N ARG A 89 10.81 6.55 -10.39
CA ARG A 89 11.34 7.67 -9.58
C ARG A 89 10.24 8.44 -8.87
N GLN A 90 9.12 8.70 -9.53
CA GLN A 90 7.97 9.38 -8.94
C GLN A 90 7.34 8.56 -7.82
N LEU A 91 7.21 7.24 -8.00
CA LEU A 91 6.73 6.32 -6.98
C LEU A 91 7.68 6.31 -5.77
N GLU A 92 8.98 6.14 -5.99
CA GLU A 92 9.98 6.17 -4.92
C GLU A 92 9.93 7.48 -4.13
N TRP A 93 9.93 8.62 -4.83
CA TRP A 93 9.83 9.93 -4.20
C TRP A 93 8.53 10.07 -3.39
N GLY A 94 7.39 9.73 -3.98
CA GLY A 94 6.09 9.82 -3.32
C GLY A 94 6.02 8.93 -2.07
N THR A 95 6.49 7.69 -2.16
CA THR A 95 6.55 6.77 -1.02
C THR A 95 7.43 7.30 0.10
N ARG A 96 8.61 7.85 -0.20
CA ARG A 96 9.51 8.47 0.81
C ARG A 96 8.83 9.63 1.53
N GLN A 97 8.04 10.45 0.83
CA GLN A 97 7.30 11.55 1.44
C GLN A 97 6.17 11.06 2.37
N LEU A 98 5.64 9.85 2.16
CA LEU A 98 4.58 9.29 2.99
C LEU A 98 5.09 8.69 4.31
N VAL A 99 6.34 8.24 4.37
CA VAL A 99 6.93 7.65 5.60
C VAL A 99 6.70 8.48 6.86
N PRO A 100 7.10 9.76 6.93
CA PRO A 100 6.88 10.56 8.13
C PRO A 100 5.40 10.81 8.42
N ALA A 101 4.56 10.94 7.38
CA ALA A 101 3.12 11.16 7.56
C ALA A 101 2.42 9.94 8.18
N VAL A 102 2.73 8.73 7.69
CA VAL A 102 2.19 7.47 8.24
C VAL A 102 2.64 7.28 9.69
N ALA A 103 3.92 7.54 9.99
CA ALA A 103 4.42 7.49 11.36
C ALA A 103 3.73 8.50 12.30
N GLY A 104 3.45 9.72 11.80
CA GLY A 104 2.69 10.73 12.53
C GLY A 104 1.27 10.26 12.87
N VAL A 105 0.53 9.73 11.89
CA VAL A 105 -0.83 9.20 12.10
C VAL A 105 -0.83 8.05 13.10
N ALA A 106 0.15 7.14 13.02
CA ALA A 106 0.28 6.04 13.98
C ALA A 106 0.60 6.55 15.40
N GLY A 107 1.42 7.59 15.53
CA GLY A 107 1.67 8.27 16.81
C GLY A 107 0.41 8.90 17.39
N GLU A 108 -0.37 9.62 16.60
CA GLU A 108 -1.64 10.22 17.02
C GLU A 108 -2.66 9.15 17.46
N ALA A 109 -2.78 8.06 16.70
CA ALA A 109 -3.64 6.93 17.06
C ALA A 109 -3.20 6.27 18.38
N THR A 110 -1.89 6.14 18.59
CA THR A 110 -1.31 5.64 19.85
C THR A 110 -1.70 6.55 21.01
N ASP A 111 -1.58 7.87 20.84
CA ASP A 111 -1.96 8.83 21.87
C ASP A 111 -3.43 8.71 22.27
N ILE A 112 -4.34 8.67 21.29
CA ILE A 112 -5.77 8.52 21.54
C ILE A 112 -6.08 7.25 22.33
N ALA A 113 -5.45 6.12 21.95
CA ALA A 113 -5.68 4.83 22.61
C ALA A 113 -5.23 4.86 24.08
N PHE A 114 -4.04 5.41 24.35
CA PHE A 114 -3.49 5.46 25.70
C PHE A 114 -4.17 6.52 26.59
N ASP A 115 -4.66 7.63 26.04
CA ASP A 115 -5.50 8.59 26.78
C ASP A 115 -6.79 7.91 27.26
N ALA A 116 -7.45 7.15 26.37
CA ALA A 116 -8.67 6.43 26.71
C ALA A 116 -8.43 5.34 27.78
N LEU A 117 -7.34 4.57 27.64
CA LEU A 117 -6.96 3.54 28.60
C LEU A 117 -6.58 4.14 29.96
N GLY A 118 -5.77 5.20 29.97
CA GLY A 118 -5.33 5.88 31.19
C GLY A 118 -6.51 6.42 32.01
N ALA A 119 -7.45 7.10 31.33
CA ALA A 119 -8.67 7.58 31.97
C ALA A 119 -9.51 6.44 32.56
N THR A 120 -9.66 5.33 31.83
CA THR A 120 -10.40 4.14 32.30
C THR A 120 -9.75 3.52 33.54
N VAL A 121 -8.42 3.35 33.53
CA VAL A 121 -7.66 2.80 34.67
C VAL A 121 -7.77 3.69 35.90
N GLU A 122 -7.68 5.02 35.73
CA GLU A 122 -7.83 5.97 36.83
C GLU A 122 -9.23 5.87 37.46
N ILE A 123 -10.29 5.86 36.64
CA ILE A 123 -11.68 5.74 37.11
C ILE A 123 -11.92 4.43 37.85
N MET A 124 -11.44 3.30 37.30
CA MET A 124 -11.71 1.98 37.88
C MET A 124 -10.90 1.67 39.14
N THR A 125 -9.68 2.21 39.22
CA THR A 125 -8.75 1.83 40.30
C THR A 125 -8.52 2.93 41.33
N GLY A 126 -8.89 4.18 41.03
CA GLY A 126 -8.56 5.35 41.84
C GLY A 126 -7.05 5.57 42.03
N SER A 127 -6.20 4.92 41.22
CA SER A 127 -4.76 4.89 41.44
C SER A 127 -4.00 5.65 40.36
N GLY A 128 -3.55 6.86 40.70
CA GLY A 128 -2.63 7.64 39.86
C GLY A 128 -1.29 6.94 39.60
N ARG A 129 -0.90 5.95 40.44
CA ARG A 129 0.28 5.11 40.17
C ARG A 129 0.06 4.21 38.96
N LYS A 130 -1.11 3.56 38.85
CA LYS A 130 -1.45 2.71 37.72
C LYS A 130 -1.64 3.52 36.44
N ALA A 131 -2.25 4.71 36.53
CA ALA A 131 -2.30 5.64 35.40
C ALA A 131 -0.89 6.01 34.88
N ARG A 132 0.10 6.19 35.77
CA ARG A 132 1.50 6.40 35.36
C ARG A 132 2.16 5.18 34.71
N GLU A 133 1.73 3.97 35.05
CA GLU A 133 2.21 2.75 34.38
C GLU A 133 1.71 2.71 32.93
N VAL A 134 0.46 3.13 32.68
CA VAL A 134 -0.10 3.29 31.32
C VAL A 134 0.70 4.30 30.49
N GLU A 135 1.13 5.41 31.09
CA GLU A 135 2.03 6.36 30.41
C GLU A 135 3.42 5.78 30.09
N GLY A 136 3.86 4.76 30.82
CA GLY A 136 5.05 3.99 30.46
C GLY A 136 4.86 3.25 29.14
N LEU A 137 3.77 2.49 29.05
CA LEU A 137 3.40 1.73 27.86
C LEU A 137 3.21 2.62 26.63
N ARG A 138 2.65 3.83 26.82
CA ARG A 138 2.51 4.84 25.77
C ARG A 138 3.86 5.22 25.15
N ARG A 139 4.88 5.46 25.97
CA ARG A 139 6.23 5.79 25.49
C ARG A 139 6.84 4.63 24.71
N ASP A 140 6.69 3.41 25.21
CA ASP A 140 7.19 2.20 24.54
C ASP A 140 6.51 2.01 23.17
N ALA A 141 5.22 2.30 23.07
CA ALA A 141 4.48 2.26 21.81
C ALA A 141 4.95 3.34 20.81
N HIS A 142 5.22 4.57 21.27
CA HIS A 142 5.81 5.61 20.41
C HIS A 142 7.21 5.23 19.92
N GLU A 143 8.05 4.66 20.78
CA GLU A 143 9.36 4.13 20.39
C GLU A 143 9.21 3.03 19.34
N TYR A 144 8.20 2.16 19.50
CA TYR A 144 7.86 1.12 18.53
C TYR A 144 7.49 1.69 17.16
N VAL A 145 6.61 2.69 17.11
CA VAL A 145 6.23 3.39 15.86
C VAL A 145 7.46 4.04 15.22
N GLY A 146 8.26 4.75 16.01
CA GLY A 146 9.48 5.42 15.53
C GLY A 146 10.49 4.44 14.93
N ARG A 147 10.71 3.29 15.57
CA ARG A 147 11.67 2.28 15.10
C ARG A 147 11.16 1.43 13.92
N THR A 148 9.87 1.50 13.58
CA THR A 148 9.26 0.72 12.49
C THR A 148 8.78 1.65 11.37
N LEU A 149 7.54 2.15 11.47
CA LEU A 149 6.92 3.02 10.48
C LEU A 149 7.75 4.26 10.20
N GLY A 150 8.30 4.88 11.25
CA GLY A 150 9.16 6.07 11.15
C GLY A 150 10.47 5.83 10.39
N ARG A 151 10.91 4.58 10.28
CA ARG A 151 12.07 4.17 9.48
C ARG A 151 11.68 3.52 8.15
N GLY A 152 10.41 3.61 7.76
CA GLY A 152 9.92 3.05 6.51
C GLY A 152 9.79 1.52 6.50
N ILE A 153 9.75 0.88 7.68
CA ILE A 153 9.57 -0.58 7.83
C ILE A 153 8.09 -0.86 8.07
N TRP A 154 7.37 -1.30 7.04
CA TRP A 154 5.94 -1.59 7.09
C TRP A 154 5.73 -3.09 6.84
N GLU A 155 5.82 -3.87 7.92
CA GLU A 155 5.61 -5.31 7.93
C GLU A 155 4.21 -5.62 8.44
N GLN A 156 3.44 -6.44 7.72
CA GLN A 156 2.04 -6.67 8.07
C GLN A 156 1.87 -7.44 9.39
N ASP A 157 2.74 -8.42 9.64
CA ASP A 157 2.71 -9.24 10.86
C ASP A 157 3.01 -8.43 12.12
N LEU A 158 3.72 -7.30 11.98
CA LEU A 158 4.09 -6.42 13.09
C LEU A 158 2.94 -5.53 13.58
N PHE A 159 1.95 -5.26 12.73
CA PHE A 159 0.78 -4.41 13.03
C PHE A 159 -0.53 -5.18 13.11
N GLY A 160 -0.54 -6.47 12.72
CA GLY A 160 -1.65 -7.39 12.98
C GLY A 160 -1.54 -8.06 14.36
N GLU A 161 -1.53 -9.38 14.38
CA GLU A 161 -1.65 -10.20 15.60
C GLU A 161 -0.62 -9.86 16.70
N GLN A 162 0.62 -9.48 16.34
CA GLN A 162 1.64 -9.15 17.34
C GLN A 162 1.41 -7.81 18.06
N PHE A 163 0.73 -6.86 17.40
CA PHE A 163 0.36 -5.61 18.04
C PHE A 163 -0.80 -5.85 19.00
N GLU A 164 -1.82 -6.59 18.57
CA GLU A 164 -2.96 -6.99 19.42
C GLU A 164 -2.50 -7.78 20.65
N ALA A 165 -1.63 -8.77 20.48
CA ALA A 165 -1.08 -9.57 21.59
C ALA A 165 -0.32 -8.72 22.63
N ARG A 166 0.36 -7.66 22.19
CA ARG A 166 1.06 -6.73 23.11
C ARG A 166 0.10 -5.85 23.88
N ILE A 167 -1.02 -5.45 23.28
CA ILE A 167 -2.08 -4.73 23.98
C ILE A 167 -2.73 -5.65 25.03
N GLU A 168 -3.04 -6.89 24.66
CA GLU A 168 -3.64 -7.86 25.59
C GLU A 168 -2.75 -8.18 26.78
N GLN A 169 -1.43 -8.28 26.60
CA GLN A 169 -0.49 -8.48 27.70
C GLN A 169 -0.39 -7.28 28.66
N ALA A 170 -0.78 -6.10 28.20
CA ALA A 170 -0.69 -4.86 28.96
C ALA A 170 -2.01 -4.49 29.68
N ALA A 171 -3.11 -5.18 29.38
CA ALA A 171 -4.43 -5.02 29.99
C ALA A 171 -4.63 -5.94 31.20
#